data_AF-A0A526ZC35-F1
#
_entry.id   AF-A0A526ZC35-F1
#
_cell.length_a   1.000
_cell.length_b   1.000
_cell.length_c   1.000
_cell.angle_alpha   90.00
_cell.angle_beta   90.00
_cell.angle_gamma   90.00
#
_symmetry.space_group_name_H-M   'P 1'
#
loop_
_entity.id
_entity.type
_entity.pdbx_description
1 polymer ?
#
loop_
_entity_poly.entity_id
_entity_poly.type
_entity_poly.pdbx_seq_one_letter_code
_entity_poly.pdbx_strand_id
1 'polypeptide(L)'
;MKYQDLYGGDIHSRHIRTKRLKEQTAKWLNSLEKWIDSVGEAGIKASLQLPGTYPISNVHRVIISKHYGYPLRDLAQCPNTAYANWVLFFNSIELVKRNPPEKRKLSDLIQMLKHSETPGGQQEHAAEPRTEWSIRGLKFRVEQEGADEASTAD
;
A
#
# COMPACT_ATOMS: atom_id res chain seq x y z
N MET A 1 17.56 -36.78 -21.59
CA MET A 1 16.56 -35.77 -21.14
C MET A 1 17.19 -34.92 -20.05
N LYS A 2 17.56 -33.67 -20.35
CA LYS A 2 18.10 -32.68 -19.38
C LYS A 2 17.23 -31.42 -19.49
N TYR A 3 16.15 -31.35 -18.70
CA TYR A 3 15.26 -30.19 -18.61
C TYR A 3 14.91 -29.92 -17.13
N GLN A 4 15.93 -29.76 -16.27
CA GLN A 4 15.69 -29.56 -14.84
C GLN A 4 16.01 -28.16 -14.28
N ASP A 5 16.50 -27.18 -15.05
CA ASP A 5 16.90 -25.88 -14.48
C ASP A 5 16.22 -24.63 -15.05
N LEU A 6 15.00 -24.74 -15.60
CA LEU A 6 14.28 -23.54 -16.04
C LEU A 6 13.80 -22.67 -14.87
N TYR A 7 13.56 -23.25 -13.69
CA TYR A 7 13.04 -22.52 -12.52
C TYR A 7 14.14 -21.98 -11.59
N GLY A 8 15.31 -22.63 -11.52
CA GLY A 8 16.39 -22.23 -10.59
C GLY A 8 17.03 -20.88 -10.92
N GLY A 9 17.26 -20.61 -12.21
CA GLY A 9 17.86 -19.35 -12.67
C GLY A 9 16.99 -18.12 -12.38
N ASP A 10 15.67 -18.25 -12.53
CA ASP A 10 14.72 -17.17 -12.24
C ASP A 10 14.57 -16.93 -10.73
N ILE A 11 14.53 -18.00 -9.93
CA ILE A 11 14.46 -17.90 -8.46
C ILE A 11 15.72 -17.23 -7.90
N HIS A 12 16.91 -17.64 -8.34
CA HIS A 12 18.17 -17.05 -7.89
C HIS A 12 18.29 -15.58 -8.31
N SER A 13 17.95 -15.26 -9.56
CA SER A 13 17.94 -13.89 -10.07
C SER A 13 16.95 -13.01 -9.30
N ARG A 14 15.75 -13.53 -9.01
CA ARG A 14 14.75 -12.84 -8.20
C ARG A 14 15.27 -12.60 -6.78
N HIS A 15 15.88 -13.60 -6.15
CA HIS A 15 16.47 -13.47 -4.82
C HIS A 15 17.54 -12.37 -4.77
N ILE A 16 18.46 -12.34 -5.74
CA ILE A 16 19.49 -11.29 -5.82
C ILE A 16 18.86 -9.90 -5.99
N ARG A 17 17.88 -9.74 -6.88
CA ARG A 17 17.17 -8.47 -7.09
C ARG A 17 16.47 -8.00 -5.81
N THR A 18 15.79 -8.91 -5.12
CA THR A 18 15.12 -8.61 -3.85
C THR A 18 16.12 -8.23 -2.76
N LYS A 19 17.24 -8.94 -2.63
CA LYS A 19 18.30 -8.62 -1.67
C LYS A 19 18.86 -7.22 -1.92
N ARG A 20 19.22 -6.91 -3.17
CA ARG A 20 19.72 -5.59 -3.56
C ARG A 20 18.70 -4.49 -3.26
N LEU A 21 17.42 -4.73 -3.56
CA LEU A 21 16.34 -3.79 -3.24
C LEU A 21 16.29 -3.52 -1.73
N LYS A 22 16.27 -4.58 -0.90
CA LYS A 22 16.28 -4.43 0.57
C LYS A 22 17.47 -3.60 1.06
N GLU A 23 18.68 -3.92 0.57
CA GLU A 23 19.90 -3.20 0.96
C GLU A 23 19.85 -1.72 0.56
N GLN A 24 19.37 -1.42 -0.65
CA GLN A 24 19.21 -0.04 -1.11
C GLN A 24 18.16 0.71 -0.30
N THR A 25 17.01 0.09 -0.04
CA THR A 25 15.96 0.69 0.79
C THR A 25 16.44 0.95 2.21
N ALA A 26 17.14 0.00 2.83
CA ALA A 26 17.69 0.17 4.17
C ALA A 26 18.71 1.32 4.23
N LYS A 27 19.60 1.44 3.22
CA LYS A 27 20.53 2.57 3.10
C LYS A 27 19.79 3.90 2.99
N TRP A 28 18.74 3.96 2.17
CA TRP A 28 17.92 5.17 2.02
C TRP A 28 17.23 5.57 3.32
N LEU A 29 16.62 4.63 4.04
CA LEU A 29 15.97 4.90 5.32
C LEU A 29 16.95 5.43 6.36
N ASN A 30 18.14 4.82 6.45
CA ASN A 30 19.19 5.26 7.37
C ASN A 30 19.73 6.66 6.99
N SER A 31 19.97 6.91 5.71
CA SER A 31 20.37 8.25 5.25
C SER A 31 19.32 9.31 5.55
N LEU A 32 18.03 8.98 5.38
CA LEU A 32 16.93 9.88 5.69
C LEU A 32 16.82 10.16 7.19
N GLU A 33 17.05 9.15 8.03
CA GLU A 33 17.08 9.31 9.49
C GLU A 33 18.23 10.23 9.93
N LYS A 34 19.46 9.96 9.45
CA LYS A 34 20.60 10.85 9.70
C LYS A 34 20.35 12.28 9.23
N TRP A 35 19.69 12.43 8.08
CA TRP A 35 19.33 13.74 7.55
C TRP A 35 18.34 14.45 8.48
N ILE A 36 17.24 13.78 8.88
CA ILE A 36 16.27 14.31 9.85
C ILE A 36 16.96 14.75 11.15
N ASP A 37 17.85 13.91 11.70
CA ASP A 37 18.54 14.19 12.96
C ASP A 37 19.51 15.38 12.84
N SER A 38 20.14 15.57 11.67
CA SER A 38 21.10 16.64 11.44
C SER A 38 20.48 18.00 11.16
N VAL A 39 19.35 18.04 10.44
CA VAL A 39 18.71 19.32 10.06
C VAL A 39 17.66 19.78 11.07
N GLY A 40 17.15 18.87 11.91
CA GLY A 40 16.12 19.14 12.89
C GLY A 40 14.80 19.62 12.28
N GLU A 41 13.87 20.05 13.13
CA GLU A 41 12.53 20.45 12.70
C GLU A 41 12.55 21.64 11.73
N ALA A 42 13.37 22.66 12.00
CA ALA A 42 13.49 23.85 11.17
C ALA A 42 13.99 23.52 9.76
N GLY A 43 14.98 22.63 9.64
CA GLY A 43 15.51 22.19 8.36
C GLY A 43 14.53 21.32 7.55
N ILE A 44 13.72 20.51 8.22
CA ILE A 44 12.62 19.78 7.57
C ILE A 44 11.59 20.77 7.01
N LYS A 45 11.17 21.77 7.79
CA LYS A 45 10.23 22.81 7.33
C LYS A 45 10.79 23.56 6.12
N ALA A 46 12.05 23.98 6.18
CA ALA A 46 12.69 24.66 5.07
C ALA A 46 12.75 23.80 3.79
N SER A 47 13.08 22.51 3.94
CA SER A 47 13.21 21.58 2.81
C SER A 47 11.86 21.23 2.16
N LEU A 48 10.80 21.17 2.97
CA LEU A 48 9.42 20.94 2.51
C LEU A 48 8.67 22.23 2.18
N GLN A 49 9.32 23.39 2.29
CA GLN A 49 8.71 24.72 2.10
C GLN A 49 7.48 24.95 2.98
N LEU A 50 7.50 24.42 4.20
CA LEU A 50 6.43 24.59 5.18
C LEU A 50 6.57 25.93 5.93
N PRO A 51 5.46 26.60 6.28
CA PRO A 51 5.50 27.77 7.15
C PRO A 51 6.13 27.43 8.51
N GLY A 52 6.89 28.36 9.10
CA GLY A 52 7.55 28.15 10.40
C GLY A 52 6.57 27.83 11.54
N THR A 53 5.33 28.33 11.44
CA THR A 53 4.24 28.07 12.39
C THR A 53 3.61 26.69 12.25
N TYR A 54 3.90 25.96 11.17
CA TYR A 54 3.33 24.64 10.95
C TYR A 54 3.98 23.62 11.91
N PRO A 55 3.22 22.96 12.79
CA PRO A 55 3.80 21.99 13.72
C PRO A 55 4.13 20.69 12.99
N ILE A 56 5.37 20.20 13.13
CA ILE A 56 5.72 18.84 12.68
C ILE A 56 5.58 17.90 13.87
N SER A 57 4.47 17.18 13.93
CA SER A 57 4.22 16.22 15.01
C SER A 57 4.86 14.85 14.76
N ASN A 58 4.87 14.38 13.51
CA ASN A 58 5.42 13.09 13.12
C ASN A 58 5.85 13.09 11.65
N VAL A 59 6.92 12.34 11.36
CA VAL A 59 7.37 12.05 9.99
C VAL A 59 7.03 10.61 9.64
N HIS A 60 6.11 10.44 8.70
CA HIS A 60 5.73 9.12 8.18
C HIS A 60 6.53 8.78 6.91
N ARG A 61 6.90 7.51 6.76
CA ARG A 61 7.71 6.99 5.67
C ARG A 61 6.93 5.88 4.96
N VAL A 62 6.87 5.93 3.63
CA VAL A 62 6.22 4.88 2.83
C VAL A 62 7.18 4.38 1.76
N ILE A 63 7.41 3.08 1.72
CA ILE A 63 8.20 2.44 0.67
C ILE A 63 7.25 1.93 -0.41
N ILE A 64 7.30 2.52 -1.60
CA ILE A 64 6.44 2.14 -2.72
C ILE A 64 7.24 1.29 -3.70
N SER A 65 6.80 0.06 -3.89
CA SER A 65 7.35 -0.88 -4.86
C SER A 65 6.40 -1.03 -6.06
N LYS A 66 6.93 -1.41 -7.22
CA LYS A 66 6.09 -1.58 -8.41
C LYS A 66 5.15 -2.78 -8.30
N HIS A 67 5.67 -3.93 -7.88
CA HIS A 67 4.94 -5.20 -7.88
C HIS A 67 5.05 -5.99 -6.58
N TYR A 68 6.23 -6.01 -5.94
CA TYR A 68 6.52 -6.86 -4.79
C TYR A 68 6.80 -6.03 -3.54
N GLY A 69 5.76 -5.83 -2.72
CA GLY A 69 5.88 -5.14 -1.43
C GLY A 69 6.41 -6.05 -0.33
N TYR A 70 5.88 -7.28 -0.23
CA TYR A 70 6.09 -8.19 0.91
C TYR A 70 7.54 -8.39 1.38
N PRO A 71 8.55 -8.51 0.48
CA PRO A 71 9.93 -8.64 0.95
C PRO A 71 10.41 -7.47 1.81
N LEU A 72 9.79 -6.29 1.69
CA LEU A 72 10.16 -5.08 2.42
C LEU A 72 9.59 -5.03 3.85
N ARG A 73 8.77 -6.00 4.25
CA ARG A 73 8.14 -6.06 5.58
C ARG A 73 9.14 -5.90 6.73
N ASP A 74 10.32 -6.48 6.59
CA ASP A 74 11.35 -6.47 7.64
C ASP A 74 11.92 -5.04 7.84
N LEU A 75 11.82 -4.19 6.82
CA LEU A 75 12.27 -2.79 6.87
C LEU A 75 11.17 -1.83 7.37
N ALA A 76 9.92 -2.27 7.40
CA ALA A 76 8.75 -1.46 7.76
C ALA A 76 8.19 -1.78 9.17
N GLN A 77 9.01 -2.40 10.03
CA GLN A 77 8.59 -2.74 11.39
C GLN A 77 8.33 -1.49 12.26
N CYS A 78 9.00 -0.38 11.97
CA CYS A 78 8.81 0.88 12.70
C CYS A 78 7.38 1.42 12.57
N PRO A 79 6.73 1.93 13.63
CA PRO A 79 5.35 2.42 13.60
C PRO A 79 5.06 3.46 12.51
N ASN A 80 6.03 4.33 12.25
CA ASN A 80 5.90 5.42 11.26
C ASN A 80 6.39 5.03 9.86
N THR A 81 6.71 3.75 9.60
CA THR A 81 7.14 3.26 8.29
C THR A 81 6.18 2.18 7.81
N ALA A 82 5.69 2.31 6.58
CA ALA A 82 4.87 1.30 5.91
C ALA A 82 5.48 0.95 4.54
N TYR A 83 5.08 -0.18 3.98
CA TYR A 83 5.41 -0.55 2.61
C TYR A 83 4.16 -0.87 1.81
N ALA A 84 4.24 -0.63 0.51
CA ALA A 84 3.13 -0.93 -0.39
C ALA A 84 3.68 -1.34 -1.76
N ASN A 85 2.89 -2.10 -2.51
CA ASN A 85 2.99 -2.04 -3.97
C ASN A 85 2.09 -0.90 -4.48
N TRP A 86 2.23 -0.55 -5.76
CA TRP A 86 1.46 0.55 -6.35
C TRP A 86 -0.05 0.39 -6.20
N VAL A 87 -0.56 -0.83 -6.38
CA VAL A 87 -2.00 -1.15 -6.29
C VAL A 87 -2.51 -0.96 -4.86
N LEU A 88 -1.79 -1.49 -3.86
CA LEU A 88 -2.12 -1.34 -2.45
C LEU A 88 -2.08 0.13 -2.02
N PHE A 89 -1.08 0.88 -2.50
CA PHE A 89 -0.96 2.30 -2.22
C PHE A 89 -2.15 3.10 -2.75
N PHE A 90 -2.51 2.87 -4.03
CA PHE A 90 -3.65 3.52 -4.65
C PHE A 90 -4.96 3.16 -3.94
N ASN A 91 -5.20 1.87 -3.70
CA ASN A 91 -6.41 1.41 -3.01
C ASN A 91 -6.53 2.02 -1.62
N SER A 92 -5.44 2.06 -0.85
CA SER A 92 -5.44 2.65 0.49
C SER A 92 -5.78 4.13 0.48
N ILE A 93 -5.36 4.88 -0.55
CA ILE A 93 -5.76 6.28 -0.73
C ILE A 93 -7.27 6.38 -0.99
N GLU A 94 -7.81 5.54 -1.88
CA GLU A 94 -9.24 5.56 -2.18
C GLU A 94 -10.09 5.19 -0.95
N LEU A 95 -9.63 4.26 -0.11
CA LEU A 95 -10.29 3.95 1.16
C LEU A 95 -10.26 5.13 2.13
N VAL A 96 -9.12 5.79 2.31
CA VAL A 96 -9.02 6.99 3.18
C VAL A 96 -9.88 8.14 2.66
N LYS A 97 -10.05 8.27 1.33
CA LYS A 97 -10.94 9.28 0.74
C LYS A 97 -12.42 9.06 1.06
N ARG A 98 -12.86 7.84 1.39
CA ARG A 98 -14.25 7.59 1.81
C ARG A 98 -14.58 8.28 3.14
N ASN A 99 -13.58 8.55 3.97
CA ASN A 99 -13.78 9.30 5.20
C ASN A 99 -14.11 10.79 4.89
N PRO A 100 -14.92 11.46 5.72
CA PRO A 100 -15.19 12.88 5.59
C PRO A 100 -13.88 13.70 5.55
N PRO A 101 -13.78 14.75 4.70
CA PRO A 101 -12.54 15.52 4.52
C PRO A 101 -11.88 15.99 5.82
N GLU A 102 -12.69 16.41 6.79
CA GLU A 102 -12.25 16.92 8.10
C GLU A 102 -11.54 15.86 8.97
N LYS A 103 -11.79 14.58 8.70
CA LYS A 103 -11.23 13.46 9.45
C LYS A 103 -10.04 12.80 8.74
N ARG A 104 -9.73 13.19 7.50
CA ARG A 104 -8.66 12.56 6.72
C ARG A 104 -7.29 12.98 7.25
N LYS A 105 -6.54 12.03 7.82
CA LYS A 105 -5.17 12.25 8.27
C LYS A 105 -4.20 11.35 7.51
N LEU A 106 -2.96 11.82 7.38
CA LEU A 106 -1.89 11.01 6.80
C LEU A 106 -1.60 9.76 7.64
N SER A 107 -1.80 9.84 8.96
CA SER A 107 -1.72 8.70 9.88
C SER A 107 -2.67 7.57 9.49
N ASP A 108 -3.87 7.92 8.98
CA ASP A 108 -4.89 6.93 8.61
C ASP A 108 -4.44 6.14 7.38
N LEU A 109 -3.74 6.78 6.44
CA LEU A 109 -3.14 6.11 5.29
C LEU A 109 -2.05 5.11 5.74
N ILE A 110 -1.18 5.51 6.67
CA ILE A 110 -0.14 4.62 7.20
C ILE A 110 -0.76 3.44 7.95
N GLN A 111 -1.78 3.71 8.75
CA GLN A 111 -2.51 2.68 9.47
C GLN A 111 -3.20 1.71 8.50
N MET A 112 -3.86 2.23 7.46
CA MET A 112 -4.50 1.41 6.42
C MET A 112 -3.49 0.52 5.70
N LEU A 113 -2.36 1.08 5.31
CA LEU A 113 -1.27 0.32 4.69
C LEU A 113 -0.79 -0.80 5.61
N LYS A 114 -0.51 -0.50 6.89
CA LYS A 114 -0.11 -1.52 7.87
C LYS A 114 -1.16 -2.60 8.09
N HIS A 115 -2.46 -2.28 8.08
CA HIS A 115 -3.51 -3.29 8.20
C HIS A 115 -3.49 -4.23 6.99
N SER A 116 -3.27 -3.69 5.79
CA SER A 116 -3.17 -4.48 4.54
C SER A 116 -1.92 -5.36 4.45
N GLU A 117 -0.89 -5.09 5.25
CA GLU A 117 0.35 -5.91 5.31
C GLU A 117 0.12 -7.25 6.04
N THR A 118 -0.94 -7.37 6.84
CA THR A 118 -1.22 -8.55 7.66
C THR A 118 -1.78 -9.70 6.81
N PRO A 119 -1.25 -10.93 6.90
CA PRO A 119 -1.86 -12.09 6.23
C PRO A 119 -3.32 -12.25 6.70
N GLY A 120 -4.28 -12.19 5.76
CA GLY A 120 -5.72 -12.21 6.09
C GLY A 120 -6.28 -10.88 6.61
N GLY A 121 -5.58 -9.76 6.41
CA GLY A 121 -6.10 -8.42 6.69
C GLY A 121 -7.41 -8.14 5.94
N GLN A 122 -8.15 -7.12 6.37
CA GLN A 122 -9.43 -6.75 5.75
C GLN A 122 -9.27 -6.57 4.23
N GLN A 123 -9.95 -7.43 3.48
CA GLN A 123 -10.03 -7.35 2.03
C GLN A 123 -11.32 -6.62 1.71
N GLU A 124 -11.20 -5.38 1.24
CA GLU A 124 -12.32 -4.67 0.67
C GLU A 124 -12.43 -5.01 -0.81
N HIS A 125 -13.57 -5.55 -1.19
CA HIS A 125 -13.94 -5.78 -2.58
C HIS A 125 -14.96 -4.73 -3.00
N ALA A 126 -14.81 -4.20 -4.21
CA ALA A 126 -15.89 -3.45 -4.83
C ALA A 126 -17.08 -4.39 -5.05
N ALA A 127 -18.30 -3.84 -4.95
CA ALA A 127 -19.49 -4.58 -5.31
C ALA A 127 -19.39 -5.02 -6.78
N GLU A 128 -19.64 -6.29 -7.05
CA GLU A 128 -19.61 -6.82 -8.41
C GLU A 128 -20.81 -6.26 -9.17
N PRO A 129 -20.61 -5.64 -10.34
CA PRO A 129 -21.73 -5.14 -11.13
C PRO A 129 -22.58 -6.32 -11.60
N ARG A 130 -23.89 -6.15 -11.52
CA ARG A 130 -24.84 -7.15 -12.00
C ARG A 130 -24.59 -7.43 -13.48
N THR A 131 -24.28 -8.68 -13.76
CA THR A 131 -23.98 -9.13 -15.12
C THR A 131 -25.05 -10.13 -15.56
N GLU A 132 -25.71 -9.83 -16.68
CA GLU A 132 -26.72 -10.70 -17.29
C GLU A 132 -26.23 -11.18 -18.66
N TRP A 133 -26.30 -12.49 -18.91
CA TRP A 133 -25.99 -13.04 -20.23
C TRP A 133 -26.95 -14.15 -20.62
N SER A 134 -27.14 -14.34 -21.93
CA SER A 134 -28.04 -15.34 -22.47
C SER A 134 -27.32 -16.31 -23.41
N ILE A 135 -27.52 -17.62 -23.23
CA ILE A 135 -27.02 -18.67 -24.12
C ILE A 135 -28.17 -19.58 -24.49
N ARG A 136 -28.48 -19.69 -25.80
CA ARG A 136 -29.51 -20.61 -26.35
C ARG A 136 -30.87 -20.53 -25.62
N GLY A 137 -31.30 -19.32 -25.29
CA GLY A 137 -32.59 -19.07 -24.61
C GLY A 137 -32.55 -19.18 -23.08
N LEU A 138 -31.45 -19.63 -22.49
CA LEU A 138 -31.23 -19.59 -21.03
C LEU A 138 -30.64 -18.23 -20.64
N LYS A 139 -31.21 -17.59 -19.62
CA LYS A 139 -30.70 -16.35 -19.02
C LYS A 139 -29.97 -16.66 -17.73
N PHE A 140 -28.77 -16.13 -17.60
CA PHE A 140 -27.93 -16.23 -16.42
C PHE A 140 -27.70 -14.84 -15.86
N ARG A 141 -27.57 -14.78 -14.54
CA ARG A 141 -27.45 -13.54 -13.79
C ARG A 141 -26.55 -13.77 -12.60
N VAL A 142 -25.57 -12.89 -12.44
CA VAL A 142 -24.72 -12.85 -11.25
C VAL A 142 -25.11 -11.61 -10.45
N GLU A 143 -25.49 -11.84 -9.20
CA GLU A 143 -25.82 -10.82 -8.20
C GLU A 143 -25.07 -11.18 -6.91
N GLN A 144 -24.62 -10.16 -6.17
CA GLN A 144 -24.09 -10.35 -4.83
C GLN A 144 -25.22 -10.40 -3.81
N GLU A 145 -25.18 -11.39 -2.93
CA GLU A 145 -26.14 -11.57 -1.84
C GLU A 145 -26.10 -10.34 -0.91
N GLY A 146 -27.24 -9.64 -0.77
CA GLY A 146 -27.36 -8.40 0.01
C GLY A 146 -27.42 -7.08 -0.79
N ALA A 147 -27.33 -7.11 -2.14
CA ALA A 147 -27.41 -5.90 -2.96
C ALA A 147 -28.79 -5.20 -2.93
N ASP A 148 -29.85 -5.90 -2.52
CA ASP A 148 -31.22 -5.38 -2.49
C ASP A 148 -31.55 -4.57 -1.22
N GLU A 149 -30.79 -4.69 -0.12
CA GLU A 149 -31.07 -3.92 1.11
C GLU A 149 -30.69 -2.43 0.99
N ALA A 150 -29.83 -2.08 0.04
CA ALA A 150 -29.41 -0.69 -0.21
C ALA A 150 -30.32 0.05 -1.22
N SER A 151 -31.24 -0.63 -1.90
CA SER A 151 -32.09 -0.03 -2.95
C SER A 151 -33.45 0.44 -2.44
N THR A 152 -33.80 0.22 -1.17
CA THR A 152 -35.08 0.62 -0.58
C THR A 152 -34.99 1.77 0.43
N ALA A 153 -33.89 2.53 0.44
CA ALA A 153 -33.76 3.76 1.20
C ALA A 153 -33.54 4.95 0.26
N ASP A 154 -34.60 5.31 -0.48
CA ASP A 154 -34.95 6.68 -0.89
C ASP A 154 -36.41 6.73 -1.37
#